data_AF-A0A3A8TEZ6-F1
#
_entry.id   AF-A0A3A8TEZ6-F1
#
_cell.length_a   1.000
_cell.length_b   1.000
_cell.length_c   1.000
_cell.angle_alpha   90.00
_cell.angle_beta   90.00
_cell.angle_gamma   90.00
#
_symmetry.space_group_name_H-M   'P 1'
#
loop_
_entity.id
_entity.type
_entity.pdbx_description
1 polymer ?
#
loop_
_entity_poly.entity_id
_entity_poly.type
_entity_poly.pdbx_seq_one_letter_code
_entity_poly.pdbx_strand_id
1 'polypeptide(L)'
;MSHRNLAPLATALLFLAASTAEAKQWRYAGMHPRTGQPGDGLCHLESMHVHSAAPLYADTLYRTRDNVYVFIGDPTPFGYEGPRHSYYGHHPVVLNVLVDIQVDVDVVEYCYHDGPHYHAYEPPPRQEFVDKEDVHYYAGEYPEAYQRENPKRVRVNTVYRGWNVPRPVVTFAPPPQYHGPIIQVGVNVDVDVKVGGRPPPPSREVIIIREDDDDDHHHGHGKHKKHKHKHKGWD
;
A
#
# COMPACT_ATOMS: atom_id res chain seq x y z
N MET A 1 -15.25 -84.79 -10.12
CA MET A 1 -14.31 -83.66 -10.06
C MET A 1 -14.96 -82.49 -10.78
N SER A 2 -15.41 -81.47 -10.04
CA SER A 2 -16.18 -80.33 -10.58
C SER A 2 -15.26 -79.13 -10.74
N HIS A 3 -14.96 -78.76 -11.98
CA HIS A 3 -14.22 -77.54 -12.30
C HIS A 3 -15.16 -76.34 -12.12
N ARG A 4 -15.00 -75.61 -11.01
CA ARG A 4 -15.66 -74.32 -10.82
C ARG A 4 -14.97 -73.27 -11.68
N ASN A 5 -15.68 -72.79 -12.70
CA ASN A 5 -15.29 -71.65 -13.53
C ASN A 5 -15.16 -70.38 -12.66
N LEU A 6 -13.94 -70.02 -12.28
CA LEU A 6 -13.60 -68.81 -11.52
C LEU A 6 -13.52 -67.53 -12.38
N ALA A 7 -13.87 -67.61 -13.67
CA ALA A 7 -13.72 -66.51 -14.60
C ALA A 7 -14.66 -65.29 -14.38
N PRO A 8 -15.91 -65.38 -13.88
CA PRO A 8 -16.78 -64.20 -13.90
C PRO A 8 -16.58 -63.26 -12.70
N LEU A 9 -15.83 -63.67 -11.65
CA LEU A 9 -15.59 -62.79 -10.49
C LEU A 9 -14.41 -61.83 -10.66
N ALA A 10 -13.48 -62.11 -11.57
CA ALA A 10 -12.33 -61.23 -11.80
C ALA A 10 -12.69 -59.95 -12.56
N THR A 11 -13.73 -59.98 -13.42
CA THR A 11 -14.13 -58.82 -14.22
C THR A 11 -14.95 -57.81 -13.43
N ALA A 12 -15.65 -58.23 -12.36
CA ALA A 12 -16.45 -57.33 -11.52
C ALA A 12 -15.60 -56.46 -10.57
N LEU A 13 -14.39 -56.90 -10.19
CA LEU A 13 -13.49 -56.11 -9.34
C LEU A 13 -12.76 -54.98 -10.10
N LEU A 14 -12.63 -55.08 -11.43
CA LEU A 14 -11.90 -54.09 -12.24
C LEU A 14 -12.71 -52.81 -12.50
N PHE A 15 -14.04 -52.82 -12.33
CA PHE A 15 -14.88 -51.63 -12.50
C PHE A 15 -15.05 -50.78 -11.23
N LEU A 16 -14.63 -51.27 -10.06
CA LEU A 16 -14.76 -50.56 -8.78
C LEU A 16 -13.54 -49.68 -8.42
N ALA A 17 -12.47 -49.69 -9.24
CA ALA A 17 -11.24 -48.94 -8.98
C ALA A 17 -11.12 -47.63 -9.78
N ALA A 18 -12.12 -47.28 -10.59
CA ALA A 18 -12.16 -46.02 -11.33
C ALA A 18 -12.90 -44.92 -10.53
N SER A 19 -12.55 -44.74 -9.27
CA SER A 19 -12.82 -43.48 -8.59
C SER A 19 -11.89 -42.44 -9.21
N THR A 20 -12.35 -41.74 -10.24
CA THR A 20 -11.64 -40.55 -10.71
C THR A 20 -11.57 -39.58 -9.55
N ALA A 21 -10.41 -39.49 -8.91
CA ALA A 21 -10.12 -38.39 -8.01
C ALA A 21 -10.11 -37.13 -8.88
N GLU A 22 -11.26 -36.48 -9.02
CA GLU A 22 -11.32 -35.18 -9.67
C GLU A 22 -10.49 -34.22 -8.83
N ALA A 23 -9.37 -33.78 -9.39
CA ALA A 23 -8.56 -32.76 -8.76
C ALA A 23 -9.40 -31.49 -8.64
N LYS A 24 -9.53 -30.97 -7.42
CA LYS A 24 -10.26 -29.73 -7.15
C LYS A 24 -9.76 -28.64 -8.10
N GLN A 25 -10.66 -28.08 -8.89
CA GLN A 25 -10.37 -26.97 -9.77
C GLN A 25 -10.53 -25.64 -9.04
N TRP A 26 -9.59 -24.74 -9.27
CA TRP A 26 -9.56 -23.39 -8.73
C TRP A 26 -9.79 -22.41 -9.87
N ARG A 27 -10.76 -21.50 -9.71
CA ARG A 27 -11.14 -20.54 -10.74
C ARG A 27 -10.34 -19.27 -10.58
N TYR A 28 -9.83 -18.74 -11.67
CA TYR A 28 -9.07 -17.50 -11.74
C TYR A 28 -9.69 -16.58 -12.78
N ALA A 29 -9.47 -15.29 -12.64
CA ALA A 29 -9.73 -14.30 -13.68
C ALA A 29 -8.59 -13.29 -13.71
N GLY A 30 -8.26 -12.81 -14.91
CA GLY A 30 -7.10 -11.96 -15.12
C GLY A 30 -5.76 -12.71 -15.03
N MET A 31 -4.71 -11.97 -15.35
CA MET A 31 -3.33 -12.42 -15.23
C MET A 31 -2.96 -12.71 -13.78
N HIS A 32 -2.27 -13.81 -13.52
CA HIS A 32 -1.85 -14.17 -12.16
C HIS A 32 -0.58 -15.04 -12.13
N PRO A 33 0.15 -15.11 -10.99
CA PRO A 33 1.28 -16.01 -10.81
C PRO A 33 0.90 -17.48 -11.06
N ARG A 34 1.77 -18.24 -11.74
CA ARG A 34 1.52 -19.68 -11.99
C ARG A 34 1.58 -20.51 -10.70
N THR A 35 2.60 -20.25 -9.87
CA THR A 35 2.84 -20.97 -8.61
C THR A 35 2.80 -20.06 -7.39
N GLY A 36 2.86 -18.74 -7.61
CA GLY A 36 3.02 -17.73 -6.56
C GLY A 36 4.44 -17.59 -6.03
N GLN A 37 5.43 -18.29 -6.59
CA GLN A 37 6.84 -18.07 -6.31
C GLN A 37 7.46 -17.10 -7.33
N PRO A 38 8.38 -16.20 -6.91
CA PRO A 38 9.11 -15.35 -7.84
C PRO A 38 9.86 -16.15 -8.91
N GLY A 39 9.91 -15.63 -10.14
CA GLY A 39 10.60 -16.26 -11.27
C GLY A 39 9.85 -17.42 -11.94
N ASP A 40 8.79 -17.96 -11.31
CA ASP A 40 8.03 -19.07 -11.88
C ASP A 40 7.04 -18.65 -12.98
N GLY A 41 6.96 -17.37 -13.32
CA GLY A 41 6.16 -16.86 -14.43
C GLY A 41 4.70 -16.59 -14.09
N LEU A 42 4.00 -16.01 -15.07
CA LEU A 42 2.58 -15.65 -15.01
C LEU A 42 1.74 -16.51 -15.96
N CYS A 43 0.50 -16.75 -15.57
CA CYS A 43 -0.59 -17.05 -16.50
C CYS A 43 -1.10 -15.71 -17.03
N HIS A 44 -1.17 -15.55 -18.36
CA HIS A 44 -1.61 -14.32 -19.02
C HIS A 44 -3.05 -14.38 -19.54
N LEU A 45 -3.80 -15.43 -19.19
CA LEU A 45 -5.20 -15.54 -19.59
C LEU A 45 -6.04 -14.49 -18.85
N GLU A 46 -6.62 -13.55 -19.60
CA GLU A 46 -7.43 -12.48 -19.05
C GLU A 46 -8.84 -12.96 -18.65
N SER A 47 -9.42 -13.85 -19.46
CA SER A 47 -10.73 -14.42 -19.20
C SER A 47 -10.73 -15.39 -18.01
N MET A 48 -11.92 -15.65 -17.45
CA MET A 48 -12.10 -16.70 -16.45
C MET A 48 -11.58 -18.06 -16.94
N HIS A 49 -10.78 -18.73 -16.12
CA HIS A 49 -10.18 -20.03 -16.41
C HIS A 49 -9.93 -20.82 -15.12
N VAL A 50 -9.45 -22.07 -15.24
CA VAL A 50 -9.22 -22.95 -14.09
C VAL A 50 -7.82 -23.55 -14.07
N HIS A 51 -7.31 -23.76 -12.86
CA HIS A 51 -6.09 -24.54 -12.61
C HIS A 51 -6.36 -25.62 -11.55
N SER A 52 -5.58 -26.70 -11.57
CA SER A 52 -5.59 -27.73 -10.51
C SER A 52 -4.87 -27.27 -9.24
N ALA A 53 -3.95 -26.30 -9.36
CA ALA A 53 -3.23 -25.72 -8.24
C ALA A 53 -4.01 -24.57 -7.60
N ALA A 54 -4.05 -24.56 -6.26
CA ALA A 54 -4.58 -23.47 -5.48
C ALA A 54 -3.62 -22.26 -5.52
N PRO A 55 -4.13 -21.02 -5.36
CA PRO A 55 -3.26 -19.85 -5.33
C PRO A 55 -2.43 -19.86 -4.05
N LEU A 56 -1.11 -19.77 -4.19
CA LEU A 56 -0.26 -19.48 -3.04
C LEU A 56 -0.52 -18.04 -2.58
N TYR A 57 -0.54 -17.82 -1.25
CA TYR A 57 -0.83 -16.51 -0.66
C TYR A 57 -2.21 -15.94 -1.04
N ALA A 58 -3.20 -16.82 -1.24
CA ALA A 58 -4.56 -16.48 -1.61
C ALA A 58 -5.21 -15.39 -0.75
N ASP A 59 -4.86 -15.30 0.54
CA ASP A 59 -5.44 -14.33 1.48
C ASP A 59 -4.81 -12.92 1.39
N THR A 60 -3.68 -12.78 0.69
CA THR A 60 -2.92 -11.53 0.61
C THR A 60 -2.81 -11.01 -0.83
N LEU A 61 -2.36 -11.85 -1.77
CA LEU A 61 -2.12 -11.47 -3.16
C LEU A 61 -3.36 -11.46 -4.05
N TYR A 62 -4.43 -12.09 -3.59
CA TYR A 62 -5.65 -12.26 -4.36
C TYR A 62 -6.84 -11.63 -3.66
N ARG A 63 -7.86 -11.31 -4.46
CA ARG A 63 -9.23 -11.09 -4.01
C ARG A 63 -10.12 -12.15 -4.60
N THR A 64 -11.14 -12.52 -3.84
CA THR A 64 -12.02 -13.61 -4.21
C THR A 64 -13.45 -13.12 -4.24
N ARG A 65 -14.11 -13.31 -5.36
CA ARG A 65 -15.54 -13.06 -5.54
C ARG A 65 -16.15 -14.23 -6.28
N ASP A 66 -17.28 -14.73 -5.80
CA ASP A 66 -17.99 -15.87 -6.41
C ASP A 66 -17.08 -17.08 -6.68
N ASN A 67 -16.15 -17.33 -5.74
CA ASN A 67 -15.14 -18.39 -5.79
C ASN A 67 -14.15 -18.28 -6.98
N VAL A 68 -13.95 -17.07 -7.51
CA VAL A 68 -12.95 -16.73 -8.53
C VAL A 68 -11.85 -15.88 -7.90
N TYR A 69 -10.60 -16.30 -8.10
CA TYR A 69 -9.41 -15.59 -7.63
C TYR A 69 -8.93 -14.59 -8.66
N VAL A 70 -8.85 -13.32 -8.25
CA VAL A 70 -8.30 -12.22 -9.04
C VAL A 70 -7.00 -11.78 -8.37
N PHE A 71 -5.89 -11.87 -9.09
CA PHE A 71 -4.61 -11.38 -8.59
C PHE A 71 -4.60 -9.85 -8.63
N ILE A 72 -4.24 -9.23 -7.51
CA ILE A 72 -4.21 -7.77 -7.36
C ILE A 72 -2.85 -7.28 -6.85
N GLY A 73 -1.83 -8.13 -6.87
CA GLY A 73 -0.49 -7.80 -6.38
C GLY A 73 0.38 -7.13 -7.43
N ASP A 74 1.62 -6.83 -7.04
CA ASP A 74 2.68 -6.43 -7.96
C ASP A 74 3.14 -7.64 -8.78
N PRO A 75 2.98 -7.64 -10.12
CA PRO A 75 3.29 -8.80 -10.94
C PRO A 75 4.80 -8.92 -11.25
N THR A 76 5.61 -7.93 -10.88
CA THR A 76 7.04 -7.85 -11.20
C THR A 76 7.87 -9.06 -10.74
N PRO A 77 7.72 -9.60 -9.50
CA PRO A 77 8.45 -10.79 -9.08
C PRO A 77 8.23 -12.01 -9.96
N PHE A 78 7.12 -12.04 -10.70
CA PHE A 78 6.70 -13.19 -11.49
C PHE A 78 7.06 -13.03 -12.97
N GLY A 79 7.91 -12.05 -13.31
CA GLY A 79 8.41 -11.87 -14.67
C GLY A 79 7.43 -11.17 -15.60
N TYR A 80 6.59 -10.27 -15.08
CA TYR A 80 5.74 -9.44 -15.94
C TYR A 80 6.57 -8.49 -16.78
N GLU A 81 6.37 -8.49 -18.10
CA GLU A 81 7.12 -7.66 -19.07
C GLU A 81 6.23 -6.66 -19.83
N GLY A 82 4.93 -6.63 -19.56
CA GLY A 82 3.98 -5.72 -20.22
C GLY A 82 4.01 -4.29 -19.65
N PRO A 83 3.04 -3.43 -20.05
CA PRO A 83 2.89 -2.07 -19.52
C PRO A 83 2.81 -2.07 -17.99
N ARG A 84 3.65 -1.26 -17.35
CA ARG A 84 3.69 -1.11 -15.89
C ARG A 84 3.27 0.29 -15.50
N HIS A 85 2.43 0.37 -14.48
CA HIS A 85 1.95 1.62 -13.92
C HIS A 85 2.44 1.70 -12.48
N SER A 86 3.12 2.79 -12.12
CA SER A 86 3.70 2.99 -10.80
C SER A 86 2.64 3.55 -9.85
N TYR A 87 2.47 2.91 -8.72
CA TYR A 87 1.60 3.38 -7.64
C TYR A 87 2.42 3.60 -6.38
N TYR A 88 1.94 4.49 -5.52
CA TYR A 88 2.52 4.68 -4.20
C TYR A 88 1.51 4.41 -3.08
N GLY A 89 1.88 3.45 -2.23
CA GLY A 89 1.16 3.06 -1.03
C GLY A 89 -0.22 2.49 -1.31
N HIS A 90 -1.12 2.54 -0.33
CA HIS A 90 -2.40 1.86 -0.46
C HIS A 90 -3.33 2.60 -1.44
N HIS A 91 -4.16 1.87 -2.18
CA HIS A 91 -5.09 2.46 -3.14
C HIS A 91 -6.19 1.47 -3.53
N PRO A 92 -7.33 1.94 -4.06
CA PRO A 92 -8.39 1.07 -4.54
C PRO A 92 -7.93 0.26 -5.76
N VAL A 93 -8.48 -0.95 -5.86
CA VAL A 93 -8.39 -1.87 -6.99
C VAL A 93 -9.80 -2.27 -7.35
N VAL A 94 -10.26 -1.87 -8.53
CA VAL A 94 -11.65 -2.09 -8.96
C VAL A 94 -11.74 -3.39 -9.73
N LEU A 95 -12.29 -4.44 -9.12
CA LEU A 95 -12.27 -5.79 -9.69
C LEU A 95 -13.00 -5.86 -11.03
N ASN A 96 -14.13 -5.17 -11.18
CA ASN A 96 -14.88 -5.13 -12.43
C ASN A 96 -14.12 -4.45 -13.59
N VAL A 97 -13.16 -3.56 -13.29
CA VAL A 97 -12.25 -3.00 -14.30
C VAL A 97 -11.18 -4.04 -14.67
N LEU A 98 -10.64 -4.78 -13.69
CA LEU A 98 -9.61 -5.79 -13.93
C LEU A 98 -10.09 -7.01 -14.73
N VAL A 99 -11.36 -7.38 -14.58
CA VAL A 99 -11.95 -8.54 -15.28
C VAL A 99 -12.94 -8.14 -16.38
N ASP A 100 -12.95 -6.87 -16.76
CA ASP A 100 -13.78 -6.27 -17.83
C ASP A 100 -15.27 -6.66 -17.75
N ILE A 101 -15.89 -6.35 -16.61
CA ILE A 101 -17.33 -6.55 -16.39
C ILE A 101 -17.98 -5.18 -16.18
N GLN A 102 -19.02 -4.87 -16.97
CA GLN A 102 -19.78 -3.64 -16.80
C GLN A 102 -20.75 -3.78 -15.63
N VAL A 103 -20.64 -2.85 -14.68
CA VAL A 103 -21.50 -2.74 -13.50
C VAL A 103 -21.79 -1.26 -13.21
N ASP A 104 -22.96 -0.96 -12.65
CA ASP A 104 -23.33 0.42 -12.31
C ASP A 104 -22.50 0.98 -11.15
N VAL A 105 -22.07 0.09 -10.23
CA VAL A 105 -21.31 0.41 -9.03
C VAL A 105 -20.03 -0.43 -8.99
N ASP A 106 -18.89 0.25 -8.80
CA ASP A 106 -17.60 -0.40 -8.72
C ASP A 106 -17.52 -1.39 -7.56
N VAL A 107 -16.94 -2.56 -7.86
CA VAL A 107 -16.52 -3.55 -6.88
C VAL A 107 -15.12 -3.18 -6.42
N VAL A 108 -15.06 -2.33 -5.40
CA VAL A 108 -13.80 -1.80 -4.87
C VAL A 108 -13.19 -2.76 -3.85
N GLU A 109 -12.00 -3.23 -4.16
CA GLU A 109 -11.03 -3.81 -3.23
C GLU A 109 -9.89 -2.82 -3.02
N TYR A 110 -8.94 -3.15 -2.15
CA TYR A 110 -7.76 -2.32 -1.91
C TYR A 110 -6.46 -3.10 -2.05
N CYS A 111 -5.48 -2.45 -2.66
CA CYS A 111 -4.07 -2.78 -2.56
C CYS A 111 -3.54 -2.25 -1.22
N TYR A 112 -2.78 -3.08 -0.49
CA TYR A 112 -2.19 -2.75 0.81
C TYR A 112 -0.66 -2.78 0.76
N HIS A 113 -0.11 -2.53 -0.42
CA HIS A 113 1.34 -2.47 -0.62
C HIS A 113 1.90 -1.16 -0.06
N ASP A 114 2.85 -1.30 0.85
CA ASP A 114 3.57 -0.17 1.42
C ASP A 114 4.52 0.42 0.37
N GLY A 115 4.51 1.75 0.23
CA GLY A 115 5.42 2.48 -0.65
C GLY A 115 5.25 2.17 -2.15
N PRO A 116 6.30 2.39 -2.96
CA PRO A 116 6.20 2.29 -4.41
C PRO A 116 6.10 0.83 -4.88
N HIS A 117 5.19 0.57 -5.82
CA HIS A 117 5.00 -0.74 -6.44
C HIS A 117 4.37 -0.61 -7.84
N TYR A 118 4.38 -1.70 -8.61
CA TYR A 118 3.80 -1.72 -9.95
C TYR A 118 2.47 -2.46 -10.01
N HIS A 119 1.60 -2.05 -10.92
CA HIS A 119 0.51 -2.87 -11.45
C HIS A 119 0.56 -2.94 -12.98
N ALA A 120 -0.12 -3.94 -13.53
CA ALA A 120 -0.30 -4.14 -14.98
C ALA A 120 -1.42 -3.27 -15.57
N TYR A 121 -2.07 -2.44 -14.75
CA TYR A 121 -3.27 -1.68 -15.10
C TYR A 121 -3.19 -0.24 -14.58
N GLU A 122 -3.83 0.66 -15.30
CA GLU A 122 -3.99 2.07 -14.96
C GLU A 122 -4.94 2.28 -13.77
N PRO A 123 -4.86 3.46 -13.10
CA PRO A 123 -5.78 3.78 -12.03
C PRO A 123 -7.23 3.67 -12.50
N PRO A 124 -8.13 3.08 -11.68
CA PRO A 124 -9.53 2.92 -12.06
C PRO A 124 -10.19 4.30 -12.27
N PRO A 125 -10.92 4.52 -13.38
CA PRO A 125 -11.31 5.86 -13.84
C PRO A 125 -12.33 6.58 -12.96
N ARG A 126 -13.01 5.85 -12.06
CA ARG A 126 -14.02 6.40 -11.13
C ARG A 126 -13.48 6.65 -9.73
N GLN A 127 -12.17 6.51 -9.53
CA GLN A 127 -11.50 6.71 -8.25
C GLN A 127 -10.57 7.92 -8.33
N GLU A 128 -10.30 8.53 -7.18
CA GLU A 128 -9.53 9.78 -7.11
C GLU A 128 -8.03 9.50 -6.99
N PHE A 129 -7.28 9.84 -8.03
CA PHE A 129 -5.82 9.75 -8.05
C PHE A 129 -5.20 11.09 -8.44
N VAL A 130 -4.01 11.35 -7.91
CA VAL A 130 -3.15 12.46 -8.31
C VAL A 130 -1.84 11.88 -8.82
N ASP A 131 -1.42 12.34 -9.99
CA ASP A 131 -0.17 11.92 -10.61
C ASP A 131 0.94 12.89 -10.25
N LYS A 132 2.13 12.34 -9.97
CA LYS A 132 3.35 13.11 -9.76
C LYS A 132 4.55 12.30 -10.22
N GLU A 133 5.30 12.83 -11.19
CA GLU A 133 6.51 12.20 -11.77
C GLU A 133 6.26 10.72 -12.14
N ASP A 134 5.19 10.46 -12.91
CA ASP A 134 4.76 9.13 -13.38
C ASP A 134 4.37 8.12 -12.29
N VAL A 135 4.05 8.61 -11.09
CA VAL A 135 3.53 7.79 -9.98
C VAL A 135 2.12 8.22 -9.61
N HIS A 136 1.23 7.24 -9.50
CA HIS A 136 -0.17 7.42 -9.11
C HIS A 136 -0.31 7.35 -7.58
N TYR A 137 -0.88 8.41 -7.00
CA TYR A 137 -1.19 8.50 -5.57
C TYR A 137 -2.70 8.54 -5.37
N TYR A 138 -3.24 7.63 -4.55
CA TYR A 138 -4.66 7.70 -4.19
C TYR A 138 -4.93 8.92 -3.32
N ALA A 139 -5.87 9.75 -3.76
CA ALA A 139 -6.22 11.03 -3.14
C ALA A 139 -7.59 11.01 -2.45
N GLY A 140 -8.35 9.92 -2.61
CA GLY A 140 -9.64 9.76 -1.96
C GLY A 140 -9.52 9.33 -0.50
N GLU A 141 -10.65 9.40 0.21
CA GLU A 141 -10.75 8.92 1.58
C GLU A 141 -10.78 7.39 1.64
N TYR A 142 -10.22 6.83 2.71
CA TYR A 142 -10.28 5.40 2.97
C TYR A 142 -11.53 5.05 3.78
N PRO A 143 -12.42 4.16 3.27
CA PRO A 143 -13.64 3.80 3.96
C PRO A 143 -13.35 2.97 5.23
N GLU A 144 -14.30 2.95 6.17
CA GLU A 144 -14.18 2.16 7.41
C GLU A 144 -13.88 0.67 7.15
N ALA A 145 -14.45 0.11 6.07
CA ALA A 145 -14.19 -1.27 5.67
C ALA A 145 -12.70 -1.51 5.36
N TYR A 146 -12.04 -0.57 4.69
CA TYR A 146 -10.61 -0.64 4.46
C TYR A 146 -9.86 -0.61 5.79
N GLN A 147 -10.22 0.28 6.71
CA GLN A 147 -9.53 0.43 7.99
C GLN A 147 -9.62 -0.84 8.84
N ARG A 148 -10.78 -1.51 8.85
CA ARG A 148 -10.96 -2.80 9.53
C ARG A 148 -10.11 -3.92 8.94
N GLU A 149 -9.99 -3.97 7.61
CA GLU A 149 -9.24 -5.03 6.93
C GLU A 149 -7.71 -4.77 6.96
N ASN A 150 -7.30 -3.51 7.08
CA ASN A 150 -5.90 -3.07 6.99
C ASN A 150 -4.93 -3.92 7.84
N PRO A 151 -5.15 -4.17 9.15
CA PRO A 151 -4.23 -4.97 9.97
C PRO A 151 -4.00 -6.39 9.45
N LYS A 152 -4.99 -6.96 8.75
CA LYS A 152 -4.88 -8.30 8.15
C LYS A 152 -4.16 -8.23 6.80
N ARG A 153 -4.45 -7.21 5.99
CA ARG A 153 -4.05 -7.15 4.58
C ARG A 153 -2.64 -6.61 4.35
N VAL A 154 -2.09 -5.81 5.26
CA VAL A 154 -0.68 -5.37 5.23
C VAL A 154 0.34 -6.51 5.31
N ARG A 155 -0.10 -7.73 5.64
CA ARG A 155 0.74 -8.93 5.51
C ARG A 155 1.26 -9.16 4.09
N VAL A 156 0.66 -8.55 3.08
CA VAL A 156 1.22 -8.52 1.73
C VAL A 156 2.67 -8.01 1.73
N ASN A 157 3.01 -7.03 2.57
CA ASN A 157 4.38 -6.51 2.66
C ASN A 157 5.35 -7.54 3.25
N THR A 158 4.89 -8.47 4.09
CA THR A 158 5.70 -9.61 4.55
C THR A 158 5.99 -10.60 3.43
N VAL A 159 5.00 -10.87 2.57
CA VAL A 159 5.16 -11.79 1.43
C VAL A 159 6.24 -11.27 0.48
N TYR A 160 6.22 -9.98 0.16
CA TYR A 160 7.17 -9.40 -0.80
C TYR A 160 8.54 -9.02 -0.21
N ARG A 161 8.66 -8.84 1.12
CA ARG A 161 9.92 -8.38 1.74
C ARG A 161 11.13 -9.27 1.40
N GLY A 162 10.91 -10.57 1.23
CA GLY A 162 11.96 -11.52 0.90
C GLY A 162 12.33 -11.56 -0.59
N TRP A 163 11.60 -10.85 -1.45
CA TRP A 163 11.77 -10.91 -2.89
C TRP A 163 12.60 -9.71 -3.35
N ASN A 164 13.82 -9.97 -3.81
CA ASN A 164 14.69 -8.95 -4.36
C ASN A 164 14.27 -8.62 -5.79
N VAL A 165 13.31 -7.69 -5.94
CA VAL A 165 12.71 -7.32 -7.22
C VAL A 165 12.78 -5.82 -7.44
N PRO A 166 12.91 -5.35 -8.70
CA PRO A 166 12.83 -3.93 -9.01
C PRO A 166 11.49 -3.33 -8.53
N ARG A 167 11.57 -2.19 -7.86
CA ARG A 167 10.42 -1.36 -7.47
C ARG A 167 10.53 0.00 -8.17
N PRO A 168 9.44 0.76 -8.33
CA PRO A 168 9.55 2.15 -8.72
C PRO A 168 10.42 2.91 -7.69
N VAL A 169 11.29 3.78 -8.18
CA VAL A 169 12.15 4.62 -7.33
C VAL A 169 11.45 5.96 -7.13
N VAL A 170 11.10 6.28 -5.89
CA VAL A 170 10.42 7.54 -5.53
C VAL A 170 11.30 8.31 -4.55
N THR A 171 11.83 9.46 -4.99
CA THR A 171 12.80 10.27 -4.23
C THR A 171 12.23 11.62 -3.77
N PHE A 172 10.96 11.88 -4.05
CA PHE A 172 10.27 13.12 -3.71
C PHE A 172 9.13 12.86 -2.72
N ALA A 173 8.72 13.91 -1.99
CA ALA A 173 7.58 13.82 -1.07
C ALA A 173 6.27 13.57 -1.84
N PRO A 174 5.35 12.73 -1.32
CA PRO A 174 4.02 12.56 -1.88
C PRO A 174 3.27 13.90 -2.04
N PRO A 175 2.31 14.01 -2.98
CA PRO A 175 1.47 15.19 -3.09
C PRO A 175 0.62 15.40 -1.82
N PRO A 176 0.26 16.64 -1.44
CA PRO A 176 -0.50 16.92 -0.21
C PRO A 176 -1.85 16.20 -0.08
N GLN A 177 -2.44 15.82 -1.21
CA GLN A 177 -3.70 15.07 -1.30
C GLN A 177 -3.54 13.60 -0.93
N TYR A 178 -2.31 13.08 -0.86
CA TYR A 178 -2.06 11.72 -0.45
C TYR A 178 -2.15 11.59 1.07
N HIS A 179 -3.08 10.74 1.54
CA HIS A 179 -3.35 10.51 2.96
C HIS A 179 -3.01 9.09 3.43
N GLY A 180 -2.37 8.29 2.57
CA GLY A 180 -1.94 6.93 2.91
C GLY A 180 -0.62 6.88 3.69
N PRO A 181 -0.16 5.67 4.05
CA PRO A 181 1.10 5.47 4.74
C PRO A 181 2.30 5.94 3.90
N ILE A 182 3.17 6.77 4.48
CA ILE A 182 4.42 7.20 3.85
C ILE A 182 5.55 6.30 4.34
N ILE A 183 6.05 5.45 3.46
CA ILE A 183 7.18 4.56 3.73
C ILE A 183 8.36 4.99 2.87
N GLN A 184 9.43 5.48 3.51
CA GLN A 184 10.67 5.78 2.82
C GLN A 184 11.47 4.49 2.62
N VAL A 185 11.55 4.03 1.38
CA VAL A 185 12.41 2.91 1.00
C VAL A 185 13.73 3.49 0.50
N GLY A 186 14.79 3.44 1.33
CA GLY A 186 16.17 3.49 0.85
C GLY A 186 16.85 4.86 0.67
N VAL A 187 16.48 5.92 1.41
CA VAL A 187 17.26 7.17 1.42
C VAL A 187 17.39 7.71 2.85
N ASN A 188 18.63 7.95 3.30
CA ASN A 188 18.94 8.83 4.42
C ASN A 188 18.54 10.26 4.02
N VAL A 189 17.27 10.60 4.18
CA VAL A 189 16.82 12.00 4.19
C VAL A 189 16.27 12.23 5.58
N ASP A 190 16.83 13.21 6.29
CA ASP A 190 16.27 13.71 7.53
C ASP A 190 14.85 14.22 7.25
N VAL A 191 13.87 13.37 7.53
CA VAL A 191 12.47 13.79 7.64
C VAL A 191 12.15 13.79 9.12
N ASP A 192 12.00 14.98 9.68
CA ASP A 192 11.50 15.19 11.02
C ASP A 192 10.02 14.75 11.05
N VAL A 193 9.80 13.44 11.22
CA VAL A 193 8.48 12.88 11.45
C VAL A 193 8.10 13.16 12.90
N LYS A 194 7.47 14.30 13.15
CA LYS A 194 6.74 14.54 14.40
C LYS A 194 5.50 13.65 14.44
N VAL A 195 5.66 12.45 15.00
CA VAL A 195 4.53 11.63 15.45
C VAL A 195 3.97 12.26 16.74
N GLY A 196 2.73 12.78 16.68
CA GLY A 196 1.88 12.93 17.86
C GLY A 196 1.99 14.22 18.70
N GLY A 197 2.22 15.39 18.10
CA GLY A 197 2.14 16.68 18.79
C GLY A 197 0.88 17.48 18.41
N ARG A 198 0.19 18.05 19.41
CA ARG A 198 -0.94 19.02 19.26
C ARG A 198 -0.63 20.07 18.18
N PRO A 199 -1.63 20.55 17.40
CA PRO A 199 -1.40 21.55 16.35
C PRO A 199 -0.58 22.74 16.89
N PRO A 200 0.42 23.23 16.15
CA PRO A 200 1.15 24.42 16.57
C PRO A 200 0.16 25.60 16.67
N PRO A 201 0.28 26.45 17.71
CA PRO A 201 -0.51 27.68 17.75
C PRO A 201 -0.21 28.54 16.52
N PRO A 202 -1.17 29.33 16.02
CA PRO A 202 -0.98 30.16 14.83
C PRO A 202 0.26 31.04 15.00
N SER A 203 1.10 31.08 13.97
CA SER A 203 2.30 31.90 13.93
C SER A 203 1.92 33.36 14.13
N ARG A 204 2.38 33.96 15.22
CA ARG A 204 2.46 35.42 15.32
C ARG A 204 3.51 35.88 14.32
N GLU A 205 3.14 36.77 13.41
CA GLU A 205 4.09 37.53 12.61
C GLU A 205 5.14 38.15 13.56
N VAL A 206 6.38 37.72 13.42
CA VAL A 206 7.51 38.41 14.03
C VAL A 206 7.85 39.56 13.10
N ILE A 207 7.36 40.76 13.45
CA ILE A 207 7.83 42.01 12.87
C ILE A 207 9.29 42.16 13.31
N ILE A 208 10.22 41.95 12.38
CA ILE A 208 11.64 42.29 12.59
C ILE A 208 11.71 43.81 12.44
N ILE A 209 11.75 44.53 13.57
CA ILE A 209 12.15 45.93 13.60
C ILE A 209 13.68 45.93 13.48
N ARG A 210 14.19 46.42 12.35
CA ARG A 210 15.60 46.83 12.20
C ARG A 210 15.79 48.10 13.03
N GLU A 211 16.60 48.04 14.07
CA GLU A 211 17.20 49.22 14.67
C GLU A 211 18.60 49.36 14.07
N ASP A 212 18.69 50.21 13.06
CA ASP A 212 19.93 50.91 12.71
C ASP A 212 20.18 51.91 13.84
N ASP A 213 21.37 51.91 14.45
CA ASP A 213 21.98 53.14 14.96
C ASP A 213 23.47 52.89 15.29
N ASP A 214 24.29 53.56 14.50
CA ASP A 214 25.73 53.70 14.59
C ASP A 214 26.13 54.74 15.66
N ASP A 215 27.42 54.70 15.99
CA ASP A 215 28.28 55.82 16.42
C ASP A 215 28.19 56.40 17.86
N ASP A 216 29.19 55.98 18.64
CA ASP A 216 30.29 56.81 19.17
C ASP A 216 30.06 58.14 19.93
N HIS A 217 30.85 58.23 21.02
CA HIS A 217 31.50 59.42 21.62
C HIS A 217 30.86 60.24 22.78
N HIS A 218 31.55 60.10 23.93
CA HIS A 218 32.18 61.17 24.75
C HIS A 218 31.41 62.06 25.77
N HIS A 219 32.10 62.24 26.92
CA HIS A 219 32.01 63.27 27.99
C HIS A 219 30.77 63.20 28.93
N GLY A 220 30.82 63.46 30.23
CA GLY A 220 31.82 63.95 31.18
C GLY A 220 31.12 64.45 32.46
N HIS A 221 31.80 64.36 33.62
CA HIS A 221 31.62 65.11 34.87
C HIS A 221 30.27 65.12 35.66
N GLY A 222 30.37 64.87 36.97
CA GLY A 222 29.41 65.41 37.96
C GLY A 222 29.40 64.76 39.34
N LYS A 223 30.27 65.22 40.26
CA LYS A 223 30.11 65.01 41.71
C LYS A 223 29.03 65.97 42.26
N HIS A 224 28.22 65.58 43.25
CA HIS A 224 28.10 66.26 44.56
C HIS A 224 26.90 65.83 45.45
N LYS A 225 27.22 65.67 46.75
CA LYS A 225 26.51 66.04 48.01
C LYS A 225 25.15 65.38 48.35
N LYS A 226 25.06 64.62 49.45
CA LYS A 226 24.83 65.01 50.88
C LYS A 226 23.51 65.78 51.09
N HIS A 227 22.64 65.27 51.97
CA HIS A 227 22.01 65.89 53.17
C HIS A 227 20.98 64.88 53.74
N LYS A 228 21.17 64.30 54.93
CA LYS A 228 20.86 64.77 56.30
C LYS A 228 19.35 64.86 56.64
N HIS A 229 18.98 63.98 57.58
CA HIS A 229 17.95 64.05 58.63
C HIS A 229 16.47 64.21 58.23
N LYS A 230 15.47 63.89 59.05
CA LYS A 230 15.18 63.03 60.22
C LYS A 230 13.84 63.59 60.73
N HIS A 231 12.97 62.73 61.27
CA HIS A 231 11.76 63.02 62.06
C HIS A 231 10.53 63.54 61.30
N LYS A 232 9.29 63.29 61.72
CA LYS A 232 8.57 62.34 62.62
C LYS A 232 7.18 63.01 62.74
N GLY A 233 6.15 62.23 63.05
CA GLY A 233 4.86 62.73 63.57
C GLY A 233 3.73 62.24 62.70
N TRP A 234 3.07 61.16 63.08
CA TRP A 234 2.00 61.06 64.09
C TRP A 234 0.67 60.93 63.35
N ASP A 235 -0.25 60.25 64.02
CA ASP A 235 -1.58 59.84 63.55
C ASP A 235 -2.41 60.96 62.89
#